data_AF-A0A328VTL3-F1
#
_entry.id   AF-A0A328VTL3-F1
#
_cell.length_a   1.000
_cell.length_b   1.000
_cell.length_c   1.000
_cell.angle_alpha   90.00
_cell.angle_beta   90.00
_cell.angle_gamma   90.00
#
_symmetry.space_group_name_H-M   'P 1'
#
loop_
_entity.id
_entity.type
_entity.pdbx_description
1 polymer ?
#
loop_
_entity_poly.entity_id
_entity_poly.type
_entity_poly.pdbx_seq_one_letter_code
_entity_poly.pdbx_strand_id
1 'polypeptide(L)'
;MEITGSQQIKAPRQRVFDALFDPQVLKESIPGCESAEYVENPDGRTGRELKLVISPNVPGLKGPYTVYVRTGEVVAPERVVLLSEPYNALGRIKASCTITLAEDGAATTNLSYAAEATLEGKIAATPEIVMKNTLKLALDQFFKNFEKQVGAITA
;
A
#
# COMPACT_ATOMS: atom_id res chain seq x y z
N MET A 1 -14.67 6.70 -1.68
CA MET A 1 -14.81 5.25 -1.89
C MET A 1 -14.10 4.51 -0.78
N GLU A 2 -14.57 3.32 -0.45
CA GLU A 2 -14.04 2.51 0.64
C GLU A 2 -13.75 1.09 0.16
N ILE A 3 -12.65 0.52 0.64
CA ILE A 3 -12.24 -0.86 0.38
C ILE A 3 -11.73 -1.46 1.69
N THR A 4 -12.33 -2.56 2.11
CA THR A 4 -11.89 -3.31 3.29
C THR A 4 -11.61 -4.75 2.91
N GLY A 5 -10.75 -5.41 3.68
CA GLY A 5 -10.44 -6.81 3.50
C GLY A 5 -9.50 -7.33 4.56
N SER A 6 -9.18 -8.62 4.46
CA SER A 6 -8.19 -9.27 5.32
C SER A 6 -7.43 -10.35 4.54
N GLN A 7 -6.23 -10.67 5.03
CA GLN A 7 -5.39 -11.76 4.54
C GLN A 7 -4.63 -12.42 5.68
N GLN A 8 -4.57 -13.75 5.63
CA GLN A 8 -3.66 -14.52 6.48
C GLN A 8 -2.28 -14.57 5.83
N ILE A 9 -1.26 -14.26 6.62
CA ILE A 9 0.14 -14.26 6.19
C ILE A 9 0.90 -15.23 7.09
N LYS A 10 1.59 -16.20 6.48
CA LYS A 10 2.38 -17.23 7.18
C LYS A 10 3.72 -16.69 7.67
N ALA A 11 3.67 -15.70 8.54
CA ALA A 11 4.82 -15.16 9.24
C ALA A 11 4.43 -14.59 10.62
N PRO A 12 5.38 -14.49 11.57
CA PRO A 12 5.16 -13.81 12.84
C PRO A 12 4.76 -12.35 12.66
N ARG A 13 3.91 -11.84 13.56
CA ARG A 13 3.33 -10.48 13.48
C ARG A 13 4.37 -9.38 13.31
N GLN A 14 5.46 -9.44 14.08
CA GLN A 14 6.54 -8.46 13.98
C GLN A 14 7.14 -8.40 12.58
N ARG A 15 7.39 -9.56 11.95
CA ARG A 15 7.97 -9.63 10.61
C ARG A 15 7.02 -9.06 9.56
N VAL A 16 5.73 -9.36 9.68
CA VAL A 16 4.69 -8.80 8.80
C VAL A 16 4.67 -7.27 8.95
N PHE A 17 4.73 -6.77 10.18
CA PHE A 17 4.73 -5.34 10.47
C PHE A 17 5.95 -4.64 9.86
N ASP A 18 7.16 -5.15 10.09
CA ASP A 18 8.39 -4.56 9.57
C ASP A 18 8.41 -4.54 8.04
N ALA A 19 7.90 -5.60 7.42
CA ALA A 19 7.78 -5.70 5.97
C ALA A 19 6.84 -4.67 5.32
N LEU A 20 5.87 -4.11 6.06
CA LEU A 20 5.03 -3.00 5.57
C LEU A 20 5.82 -1.70 5.37
N PHE A 21 7.04 -1.63 5.91
CA PHE A 21 7.93 -0.48 5.81
C PHE A 21 9.21 -0.77 5.02
N ASP A 22 9.43 -2.02 4.60
CA ASP A 22 10.63 -2.40 3.86
C ASP A 22 10.48 -2.04 2.37
N PRO A 23 11.27 -1.09 1.82
CA PRO A 23 11.14 -0.71 0.41
C PRO A 23 11.41 -1.86 -0.56
N GLN A 24 12.31 -2.79 -0.24
CA GLN A 24 12.58 -3.96 -1.09
C GLN A 24 11.38 -4.89 -1.11
N VAL A 25 10.81 -5.20 0.06
CA VAL A 25 9.60 -6.02 0.13
C VAL A 25 8.44 -5.37 -0.62
N LEU A 26 8.22 -4.06 -0.42
CA LEU A 26 7.14 -3.33 -1.08
C LEU A 26 7.33 -3.25 -2.60
N LYS A 27 8.55 -3.02 -3.08
CA LYS A 27 8.87 -3.03 -4.51
C LYS A 27 8.51 -4.37 -5.15
N GLU A 28 8.92 -5.47 -4.54
CA GLU A 28 8.65 -6.81 -5.07
C GLU A 28 7.19 -7.25 -4.88
N SER A 29 6.47 -6.59 -3.97
CA SER A 29 5.07 -6.92 -3.67
C SER A 29 4.09 -6.17 -4.56
N ILE A 30 4.31 -4.87 -4.79
CA ILE A 30 3.39 -4.01 -5.53
C ILE A 30 3.46 -4.29 -7.03
N PRO A 31 2.35 -4.67 -7.69
CA PRO A 31 2.35 -4.97 -9.13
C PRO A 31 2.77 -3.77 -9.97
N GLY A 32 3.80 -3.95 -10.80
CA GLY A 32 4.33 -2.89 -11.67
C GLY A 32 5.17 -1.84 -10.94
N CYS A 33 5.57 -2.08 -9.69
CA CYS A 33 6.49 -1.19 -8.98
C CYS A 33 7.89 -1.26 -9.58
N GLU A 34 8.38 -0.12 -10.07
CA GLU A 34 9.71 0.04 -10.66
C GLU A 34 10.74 0.40 -9.59
N SER A 35 10.36 1.23 -8.62
CA SER A 35 11.21 1.59 -7.49
C SER A 35 10.41 1.92 -6.23
N ALA A 36 11.03 1.67 -5.08
CA ALA A 36 10.57 2.05 -3.76
C ALA A 36 11.77 2.53 -2.94
N GLU A 37 11.68 3.74 -2.41
CA GLU A 37 12.77 4.35 -1.65
C GLU A 37 12.22 5.32 -0.60
N TYR A 38 12.90 5.43 0.53
CA TYR A 38 12.63 6.51 1.47
C TYR A 38 13.31 7.79 0.98
N VAL A 39 12.52 8.86 0.88
CA VAL A 39 13.00 10.20 0.52
C VAL A 39 12.66 11.19 1.62
N GLU A 40 13.41 12.28 1.70
CA GLU A 40 13.04 13.41 2.55
C GLU A 40 11.75 14.04 2.06
N ASN A 41 10.96 14.58 2.99
CA ASN A 41 9.69 15.18 2.64
C ASN A 41 9.89 16.40 1.71
N PRO A 42 9.34 16.40 0.49
CA PRO A 42 9.47 17.54 -0.42
C PRO A 42 8.79 18.82 0.10
N ASP A 43 7.91 18.74 1.10
CA ASP A 43 7.22 19.89 1.70
C ASP A 43 7.96 20.52 2.89
N GLY A 44 9.18 20.08 3.20
CA GLY A 44 10.03 20.64 4.25
C GLY A 44 9.61 20.26 5.67
N ARG A 45 8.63 19.36 5.85
CA ARG A 45 8.29 18.78 7.14
C ARG A 45 9.35 17.76 7.57
N THR A 46 9.60 17.67 8.86
CA THR A 46 10.49 16.65 9.43
C THR A 46 9.91 15.26 9.19
N GLY A 47 10.65 14.38 8.50
CA GLY A 47 10.27 12.99 8.28
C GLY A 47 10.72 12.45 6.92
N ARG A 48 10.62 11.12 6.76
CA ARG A 48 10.83 10.44 5.48
C ARG A 48 9.49 9.98 4.92
N GLU A 49 9.31 10.08 3.62
CA GLU A 49 8.18 9.52 2.89
C GLU A 49 8.66 8.33 2.07
N LEU A 50 7.82 7.33 1.90
CA LEU A 50 8.09 6.26 0.95
C LEU A 50 7.64 6.73 -0.44
N LYS A 51 8.62 6.92 -1.34
CA LYS A 51 8.37 7.21 -2.75
C LYS A 51 8.34 5.92 -3.53
N LEU A 52 7.24 5.71 -4.25
CA LEU A 52 7.00 4.58 -5.13
C LEU A 52 6.87 5.08 -6.57
N VAL A 53 7.52 4.41 -7.52
CA VAL A 53 7.27 4.59 -8.95
C VAL A 53 6.57 3.33 -9.44
N ILE A 54 5.31 3.48 -9.86
CA ILE A 54 4.45 2.34 -10.21
C ILE A 54 3.96 2.51 -11.64
N SER A 55 4.15 1.47 -12.44
CA SER A 55 3.60 1.34 -13.79
C SER A 55 2.61 0.18 -13.84
N PRO A 56 1.32 0.42 -13.52
CA PRO A 56 0.31 -0.63 -13.56
C PRO A 56 0.20 -1.24 -14.95
N ASN A 57 0.24 -2.57 -15.03
CA ASN A 57 -0.01 -3.28 -16.28
C ASN A 57 -1.52 -3.46 -16.52
N VAL A 58 -2.27 -2.36 -16.42
CA VAL A 58 -3.73 -2.33 -16.59
C VAL A 58 -4.08 -1.50 -17.83
N PRO A 59 -4.83 -2.05 -18.80
CA PRO A 59 -5.25 -1.32 -19.99
C PRO A 59 -5.94 0.01 -19.62
N GLY A 60 -5.48 1.12 -20.21
CA GLY A 60 -6.02 2.46 -19.94
C GLY A 60 -5.49 3.17 -18.70
N LEU A 61 -4.69 2.50 -17.86
CA LEU A 61 -4.03 3.06 -16.67
C LEU A 61 -2.51 2.85 -16.70
N LYS A 62 -1.95 2.75 -17.91
CA LYS A 62 -0.50 2.58 -18.09
C LYS A 62 0.20 3.94 -17.96
N GLY A 63 1.23 3.98 -17.16
CA GLY A 63 2.16 5.10 -17.07
C GLY A 63 3.02 4.92 -15.83
N PRO A 64 4.18 5.58 -15.73
CA PRO A 64 4.82 5.70 -14.43
C PRO A 64 4.03 6.72 -13.60
N TYR A 65 3.55 6.28 -12.44
CA TYR A 65 2.97 7.14 -11.40
C TYR A 65 3.94 7.20 -10.23
N THR A 66 4.31 8.42 -9.83
CA THR A 66 5.04 8.62 -8.58
C THR A 66 4.03 8.82 -7.45
N VAL A 67 4.10 7.96 -6.43
CA VAL A 67 3.22 7.98 -5.26
C VAL A 67 4.08 8.16 -4.02
N TYR A 68 3.69 9.10 -3.16
CA TYR A 68 4.31 9.30 -1.86
C TYR A 68 3.38 8.76 -0.78
N VAL A 69 3.91 7.90 0.08
CA VAL A 69 3.20 7.32 1.21
C VAL A 69 3.85 7.82 2.49
N ARG A 70 3.01 8.40 3.35
CA ARG A 70 3.38 8.90 4.68
C ARG A 70 2.80 7.98 5.72
N THR A 71 3.47 7.86 6.84
CA THR A 71 2.94 7.15 8.01
C THR A 71 2.25 8.15 8.93
N GLY A 72 0.99 7.88 9.27
CA GLY A 72 0.22 8.60 10.27
C GLY A 72 0.44 7.98 11.66
N GLU A 73 -0.64 7.51 12.28
CA GLU A 73 -0.57 6.81 13.57
C GLU A 73 0.11 5.45 13.44
N VAL A 74 0.98 5.12 14.41
CA VAL A 74 1.70 3.84 14.48
C VAL A 74 1.61 3.28 15.90
N VAL A 75 1.13 2.04 16.01
CA VAL A 75 1.15 1.24 17.24
C VAL A 75 1.82 -0.09 16.90
N ALA A 76 3.15 -0.15 16.99
CA ALA A 76 3.90 -1.33 16.57
C ALA A 76 3.75 -2.51 17.55
N PRO A 77 3.65 -3.78 17.08
CA PRO A 77 3.47 -4.24 15.70
C PRO A 77 1.99 -4.49 15.34
N GLU A 78 1.05 -3.77 15.95
CA GLU A 78 -0.38 -4.03 15.87
C GLU A 78 -1.10 -3.23 14.80
N ARG A 79 -0.77 -1.95 14.62
CA ARG A 79 -1.55 -1.04 13.78
C ARG A 79 -0.69 0.03 13.14
N VAL A 80 -1.03 0.38 11.89
CA VAL A 80 -0.48 1.54 11.19
C VAL A 80 -1.55 2.20 10.34
N VAL A 81 -1.52 3.53 10.28
CA VAL A 81 -2.28 4.33 9.30
C VAL A 81 -1.31 4.85 8.23
N LEU A 82 -1.56 4.49 6.98
CA LEU A 82 -0.85 5.00 5.81
C LEU A 82 -1.66 6.11 5.15
N LEU A 83 -1.00 7.17 4.72
CA LEU A 83 -1.61 8.35 4.12
C LEU A 83 -0.93 8.63 2.77
N SER A 84 -1.71 8.96 1.74
CA SER A 84 -1.17 9.31 0.43
C SER A 84 -2.06 10.34 -0.25
N GLU A 85 -1.45 11.36 -0.85
CA GLU A 85 -2.18 12.43 -1.53
C GLU A 85 -1.60 12.76 -2.92
N PRO A 86 -1.56 11.81 -3.87
CA PRO A 86 -0.97 12.07 -5.18
C PRO A 86 -1.80 13.09 -5.96
N TYR A 87 -1.11 13.96 -6.70
CA TYR A 87 -1.70 14.98 -7.55
C TYR A 87 -1.03 15.00 -8.93
N ASN A 88 -1.85 15.08 -9.99
CA ASN A 88 -1.39 15.22 -11.37
C ASN A 88 -2.43 15.97 -12.23
N ALA A 89 -2.21 16.02 -13.55
CA ALA A 89 -3.10 16.68 -14.50
C ALA A 89 -4.53 16.09 -14.58
N LEU A 90 -4.73 14.85 -14.12
CA LEU A 90 -6.05 14.21 -14.05
C LEU A 90 -6.79 14.57 -12.76
N GLY A 91 -6.11 15.00 -11.71
CA GLY A 91 -6.74 15.35 -10.45
C GLY A 91 -5.91 15.04 -9.21
N ARG A 92 -6.58 15.09 -8.06
CA ARG A 92 -6.02 14.75 -6.74
C ARG A 92 -6.71 13.51 -6.21
N ILE A 93 -5.94 12.64 -5.57
CA ILE A 93 -6.47 11.58 -4.73
C ILE A 93 -6.05 11.91 -3.30
N LYS A 94 -6.96 11.80 -2.33
CA LYS A 94 -6.62 11.74 -0.91
C LYS A 94 -6.98 10.36 -0.41
N ALA A 95 -6.00 9.60 0.04
CA ALA A 95 -6.18 8.22 0.47
C ALA A 95 -5.62 8.01 1.87
N SER A 96 -6.34 7.23 2.67
CA SER A 96 -5.89 6.69 3.95
C SER A 96 -6.08 5.18 3.94
N CYS A 97 -5.20 4.45 4.62
CA CYS A 97 -5.34 3.02 4.82
C CYS A 97 -4.95 2.67 6.24
N THR A 98 -5.91 2.16 7.01
CA THR A 98 -5.64 1.58 8.32
C THR A 98 -5.35 0.10 8.15
N ILE A 99 -4.20 -0.35 8.64
CA ILE A 99 -3.81 -1.75 8.70
C ILE A 99 -3.76 -2.18 10.17
N THR A 100 -4.38 -3.31 10.48
CA THR A 100 -4.35 -3.95 11.81
C THR A 100 -3.85 -5.38 11.67
N LEU A 101 -2.94 -5.78 12.56
CA LEU A 101 -2.32 -7.10 12.61
C LEU A 101 -2.69 -7.81 13.90
N ALA A 102 -3.31 -8.98 13.76
CA ALA A 102 -3.59 -9.88 14.88
C ALA A 102 -2.79 -11.18 14.71
N GLU A 103 -2.29 -11.72 15.83
CA GLU A 103 -1.66 -13.04 15.82
C GLU A 103 -2.73 -14.12 15.58
N ASP A 104 -2.41 -15.10 14.73
CA ASP A 104 -3.24 -16.27 14.45
C ASP A 104 -2.41 -17.54 14.69
N GLY A 105 -1.93 -17.69 15.93
CA GLY A 105 -0.93 -18.69 16.31
C GLY A 105 0.52 -18.17 16.19
N ALA A 106 1.49 -19.07 16.39
CA ALA A 106 2.89 -18.67 16.60
C ALA A 106 3.62 -18.15 15.34
N ALA A 107 3.16 -18.52 14.14
CA ALA A 107 3.83 -18.21 12.88
C ALA A 107 2.87 -17.71 11.79
N THR A 108 1.67 -17.28 12.18
CA THR A 108 0.66 -16.75 11.25
C THR A 108 0.11 -15.46 11.81
N THR A 109 -0.13 -14.50 10.92
CA THR A 109 -0.71 -13.19 11.25
C THR A 109 -1.93 -12.96 10.37
N ASN A 110 -3.02 -12.53 10.97
CA ASN A 110 -4.17 -12.01 10.24
C ASN A 110 -4.00 -10.50 10.05
N LEU A 111 -3.80 -10.07 8.81
CA LEU A 111 -3.71 -8.67 8.41
C LEU A 111 -5.09 -8.22 7.92
N SER A 112 -5.67 -7.23 8.59
CA SER A 112 -6.90 -6.56 8.15
C SER A 112 -6.58 -5.15 7.67
N TYR A 113 -7.27 -4.69 6.63
CA TYR A 113 -7.11 -3.34 6.10
C TYR A 113 -8.45 -2.67 5.84
N ALA A 114 -8.48 -1.35 6.05
CA ALA A 114 -9.57 -0.47 5.72
C ALA A 114 -9.00 0.78 5.03
N ALA A 115 -9.25 0.90 3.73
CA ALA A 115 -8.78 1.99 2.91
C ALA A 115 -9.94 2.90 2.48
N GLU A 116 -9.72 4.20 2.60
CA GLU A 116 -10.64 5.25 2.15
C GLU A 116 -9.93 6.12 1.12
N ALA A 117 -10.62 6.49 0.06
CA ALA A 117 -10.09 7.38 -0.95
C ALA A 117 -11.13 8.38 -1.48
N THR A 118 -10.73 9.65 -1.55
CA THR A 118 -11.49 10.72 -2.20
C THR A 118 -10.78 11.14 -3.48
N LEU A 119 -11.52 11.10 -4.58
CA LEU A 119 -11.06 11.50 -5.91
C LEU A 119 -11.59 12.89 -6.25
N GLU A 120 -10.71 13.79 -6.68
CA GLU A 120 -11.04 15.15 -7.12
C GLU A 120 -10.52 15.38 -8.54
N GLY A 121 -11.27 16.08 -9.40
CA GLY A 121 -10.87 16.39 -10.78
C GLY A 121 -11.39 15.39 -11.83
N LYS A 122 -10.70 15.27 -12.97
CA LYS A 122 -11.12 14.39 -14.08
C LYS A 122 -11.12 12.91 -13.67
N ILE A 123 -10.22 12.51 -12.77
CA ILE A 123 -10.17 11.14 -12.26
C ILE A 123 -11.44 10.74 -11.50
N ALA A 124 -12.17 11.70 -10.92
CA ALA A 124 -13.44 11.47 -10.23
C ALA A 124 -14.58 11.05 -11.19
N ALA A 125 -14.43 11.27 -12.49
CA ALA A 125 -15.39 10.79 -13.50
C ALA A 125 -15.28 9.28 -13.77
N THR A 126 -14.21 8.63 -13.28
CA THR A 126 -14.06 7.17 -13.41
C THR A 126 -15.15 6.47 -12.57
N PRO A 127 -15.93 5.55 -13.16
CA PRO A 127 -16.93 4.81 -12.40
C PRO A 127 -16.32 4.04 -11.23
N GLU A 128 -16.92 4.16 -10.04
CA GLU A 128 -16.37 3.57 -8.81
C GLU A 128 -16.19 2.06 -8.91
N ILE A 129 -17.12 1.35 -9.57
CA ILE A 129 -17.04 -0.10 -9.76
C ILE A 129 -15.80 -0.53 -10.57
N VAL A 130 -15.41 0.28 -11.56
CA VAL A 130 -14.21 0.03 -12.37
C VAL A 130 -12.98 0.16 -11.49
N MET A 131 -12.89 1.24 -10.71
CA MET A 131 -11.77 1.46 -9.79
C MET A 131 -11.66 0.35 -8.74
N LYS A 132 -12.77 -0.04 -8.11
CA LYS A 132 -12.82 -1.10 -7.10
C LYS A 132 -12.34 -2.45 -7.66
N ASN A 133 -12.76 -2.82 -8.86
CA ASN A 133 -12.34 -4.06 -9.50
C ASN A 133 -10.84 -4.07 -9.82
N THR A 134 -10.31 -2.97 -10.35
CA THR A 134 -8.87 -2.83 -10.61
C THR A 134 -8.06 -2.89 -9.31
N LEU A 135 -8.50 -2.21 -8.25
CA LEU A 135 -7.84 -2.22 -6.95
C LEU A 135 -7.88 -3.60 -6.30
N LYS A 136 -8.99 -4.34 -6.40
CA LYS A 136 -9.08 -5.71 -5.90
C LYS A 136 -8.06 -6.64 -6.56
N LEU A 137 -7.96 -6.60 -7.89
CA LEU A 137 -6.95 -7.39 -8.62
C LEU A 137 -5.52 -7.02 -8.22
N ALA A 138 -5.24 -5.73 -8.03
CA ALA A 138 -3.95 -5.26 -7.56
C ALA A 138 -3.64 -5.73 -6.13
N LEU A 139 -4.62 -5.70 -5.22
CA LEU A 139 -4.49 -6.18 -3.84
C LEU A 139 -4.27 -7.69 -3.77
N ASP A 140 -5.03 -8.47 -4.55
CA ASP A 140 -4.86 -9.93 -4.62
C ASP A 140 -3.44 -10.29 -5.06
N GLN A 141 -2.92 -9.62 -6.10
CA GLN A 141 -1.55 -9.83 -6.56
C GLN A 141 -0.50 -9.31 -5.56
N PHE A 142 -0.77 -8.17 -4.92
CA PHE A 142 0.08 -7.64 -3.86
C PHE A 142 0.24 -8.64 -2.72
N PHE A 143 -0.84 -9.15 -2.15
CA PHE A 143 -0.76 -10.06 -1.01
C PHE A 143 -0.09 -11.39 -1.37
N LYS A 144 -0.33 -11.92 -2.57
CA LYS A 144 0.37 -13.10 -3.08
C LYS A 144 1.89 -12.89 -3.13
N ASN A 145 2.34 -11.72 -3.61
CA ASN A 145 3.76 -11.40 -3.66
C ASN A 145 4.32 -11.10 -2.27
N PHE A 146 3.58 -10.35 -1.45
CA PHE A 146 3.95 -9.95 -0.10
C PHE A 146 4.17 -11.16 0.80
N GLU A 147 3.25 -12.13 0.81
CA GLU A 147 3.43 -13.37 1.57
C GLU A 147 4.73 -14.11 1.17
N LYS A 148 5.03 -14.15 -0.14
CA LYS A 148 6.26 -14.75 -0.65
C LYS A 148 7.51 -14.01 -0.15
N GLN A 149 7.51 -12.67 -0.20
CA GLN A 149 8.65 -11.86 0.24
C GLN A 149 8.85 -11.95 1.76
N VAL A 150 7.78 -11.82 2.53
CA VAL A 150 7.81 -11.92 4.00
C VAL A 150 8.27 -13.31 4.44
N GLY A 151 7.83 -14.37 3.75
CA GLY A 151 8.25 -15.74 4.03
C GLY A 151 9.72 -16.02 3.70
N ALA A 152 10.33 -15.24 2.79
CA ALA A 152 11.74 -15.38 2.40
C ALA A 152 12.71 -14.70 3.39
N ILE A 153 12.21 -13.79 4.25
CA ILE A 153 13.01 -13.17 5.31
C ILE A 153 13.38 -14.26 6.32
N THR A 154 14.63 -14.73 6.26
CA THR A 154 15.17 -15.66 7.23
C THR A 154 15.50 -14.89 8.51
N ALA A 155 15.11 -15.45 9.67
CA ALA A 155 15.43 -14.87 10.98
C ALA A 155 16.94 -14.93 11.26
#